data_AF-A0A4R6SGT8-F1
#
_entry.id   AF-A0A4R6SGT8-F1
#
_cell.length_a   1.000
_cell.length_b   1.000
_cell.length_c   1.000
_cell.angle_alpha   90.00
_cell.angle_beta   90.00
_cell.angle_gamma   90.00
#
_symmetry.space_group_name_H-M   'P 1'
#
loop_
_entity.id
_entity.type
_entity.pdbx_description
1 polymer ?
#
loop_
_entity_poly.entity_id
_entity_poly.type
_entity_poly.pdbx_seq_one_letter_code
_entity_poly.pdbx_strand_id
1 'polypeptide(L)' 'MDPRTWTPVRAALADVADLLIGIRASLEAQRTGKRQTTQPMPRPVLAADRLAETDRYRRHQERVRLLLPNVTSPGG' A
#
# COMPACT_ATOMS: atom_id res chain seq x y z
N MET A 1 4.32 -19.42 3.89
CA MET A 1 5.35 -18.98 2.91
C MET A 1 6.48 -18.31 3.69
N ASP A 2 7.72 -18.71 3.46
CA ASP A 2 8.89 -18.24 4.21
C ASP A 2 9.22 -16.77 3.82
N PRO A 3 9.30 -15.81 4.77
CA PRO A 3 9.60 -14.41 4.48
C PRO A 3 11.05 -14.18 3.98
N ARG A 4 11.93 -15.17 4.09
CA ARG A 4 13.34 -15.08 3.65
C ARG A 4 13.53 -15.24 2.14
N THR A 5 12.50 -15.65 1.40
CA THR A 5 12.59 -15.94 -0.06
C THR A 5 12.19 -14.76 -0.95
N TRP A 6 11.97 -13.56 -0.41
CA TRP A 6 11.67 -12.39 -1.23
C TRP A 6 12.94 -11.68 -1.65
N THR A 7 13.46 -12.10 -2.80
CA THR A 7 14.62 -11.47 -3.43
C THR A 7 14.19 -10.22 -4.22
N PRO A 8 15.09 -9.25 -4.47
CA PRO A 8 14.79 -8.09 -5.31
C PRO A 8 14.26 -8.46 -6.70
N VAL A 9 14.78 -9.55 -7.28
CA VAL A 9 14.30 -10.09 -8.56
C VAL A 9 12.85 -10.55 -8.45
N ARG A 10 12.48 -11.21 -7.36
CA ARG A 10 11.09 -11.65 -7.13
C ARG A 10 10.14 -10.47 -6.93
N ALA A 11 10.60 -9.40 -6.29
CA ALA A 11 9.83 -8.15 -6.17
C ALA A 11 9.57 -7.52 -7.55
N ALA A 12 10.62 -7.37 -8.37
CA ALA A 12 10.49 -6.83 -9.72
C ALA A 12 9.57 -7.68 -10.62
N LEU A 13 9.61 -9.00 -10.48
CA LEU A 13 8.69 -9.89 -11.21
C LEU A 13 7.24 -9.74 -10.73
N ALA A 14 7.00 -9.50 -9.44
CA ALA A 14 5.67 -9.19 -8.92
C ALA A 14 5.15 -7.83 -9.45
N ASP A 15 6.03 -6.82 -9.56
CA ASP A 15 5.69 -5.53 -10.19
C ASP A 15 5.26 -5.69 -11.64
N VAL A 16 6.03 -6.44 -12.42
CA VAL A 16 5.69 -6.74 -13.82
C VAL A 16 4.36 -7.50 -13.90
N ALA A 17 4.15 -8.50 -13.03
CA ALA A 17 2.91 -9.27 -13.01
C ALA A 17 1.68 -8.39 -12.70
N ASP A 18 1.78 -7.51 -11.70
CA ASP A 18 0.69 -6.59 -11.33
C ASP A 18 0.38 -5.59 -12.48
N LEU A 19 1.41 -5.10 -13.17
CA LEU A 19 1.25 -4.24 -14.34
C LEU A 19 0.52 -4.97 -15.48
N LEU A 20 0.88 -6.21 -15.78
CA LEU A 20 0.22 -7.03 -16.79
C LEU A 20 -1.24 -7.34 -16.41
N ILE A 21 -1.52 -7.62 -15.13
CA ILE A 21 -2.87 -7.82 -14.61
C ILE A 21 -3.72 -6.56 -14.80
N GLY A 22 -3.16 -5.38 -14.48
CA GLY A 22 -3.83 -4.09 -14.68
C GLY A 22 -4.15 -3.80 -16.15
N ILE A 23 -3.20 -4.04 -17.06
CA ILE A 23 -3.41 -3.89 -18.51
C ILE A 23 -4.53 -4.81 -18.97
N ARG A 24 -4.50 -6.09 -18.58
CA ARG A 24 -5.53 -7.06 -18.95
C ARG A 24 -6.91 -6.63 -18.47
N ALA A 25 -7.04 -6.21 -17.21
CA ALA A 25 -8.32 -5.77 -16.68
C ALA A 25 -8.83 -4.49 -17.34
N SER A 26 -7.94 -3.56 -17.70
CA SER A 26 -8.30 -2.38 -18.49
C SER A 26 -8.83 -2.76 -19.88
N LEU A 27 -8.17 -3.70 -20.56
CA LEU A 27 -8.61 -4.20 -21.87
C LEU A 27 -9.94 -4.96 -21.77
N GLU A 28 -10.13 -5.78 -20.74
CA GLU A 28 -11.39 -6.48 -20.49
C GLU A 28 -12.53 -5.50 -20.17
N ALA A 29 -12.26 -4.43 -19.40
CA ALA A 29 -13.23 -3.39 -19.11
C ALA A 29 -13.64 -2.60 -20.36
N GLN A 30 -12.69 -2.28 -21.25
CA GLN A 30 -12.99 -1.64 -22.55
C GLN A 30 -13.82 -2.58 -23.45
N ARG A 31 -13.54 -3.88 -23.43
CA ARG A 31 -14.25 -4.87 -24.25
C ARG A 31 -15.69 -5.14 -23.75
N THR A 32 -15.90 -5.17 -22.44
CA THR A 32 -17.16 -5.65 -21.84
C THR A 32 -18.01 -4.55 -21.18
N GLY A 33 -17.45 -3.35 -21.02
CA GLY A 33 -18.08 -2.25 -20.27
C GLY A 33 -18.14 -2.49 -18.74
N LYS A 34 -17.65 -3.63 -18.24
CA LYS A 34 -17.69 -4.00 -16.82
C LYS A 34 -16.29 -3.90 -16.21
N ARG A 35 -16.16 -3.04 -15.19
CA ARG A 35 -14.90 -2.84 -14.47
C ARG A 35 -14.65 -4.04 -13.54
N GLN A 36 -13.66 -4.87 -13.84
CA GLN A 36 -13.20 -5.90 -12.91
C GLN A 36 -12.25 -5.28 -11.88
N THR A 37 -12.43 -5.65 -10.61
CA THR A 37 -11.50 -5.30 -9.54
C THR A 37 -10.34 -6.29 -9.59
N THR A 38 -9.17 -5.82 -9.97
CA THR A 38 -7.94 -6.61 -9.90
C THR A 38 -7.46 -6.67 -8.48
N GLN A 39 -7.30 -7.88 -7.95
CA GLN A 39 -6.66 -8.09 -6.66
C GLN A 39 -5.14 -8.15 -6.90
N PRO A 40 -4.34 -7.24 -6.34
CA PRO A 40 -2.89 -7.24 -6.53
C PRO A 40 -2.26 -8.47 -5.89
N MET A 41 -1.12 -8.90 -6.41
CA MET A 41 -0.37 -10.02 -5.86
C MET A 41 0.06 -9.75 -4.41
N PRO A 42 0.03 -10.76 -3.51
CA PRO A 42 0.51 -10.58 -2.15
C PRO A 42 2.03 -10.37 -2.16
N ARG A 43 2.45 -9.18 -1.72
CA ARG A 43 3.86 -8.80 -1.57
C ARG A 43 4.24 -8.83 -0.08
N PRO A 44 5.42 -9.34 0.29
CA PRO A 44 5.94 -9.20 1.63
C PRO A 44 6.38 -7.77 1.84
N VAL A 45 6.03 -7.28 3.01
CA VAL A 45 6.37 -5.93 3.45
C VAL A 45 7.88 -5.85 3.66
N LEU A 46 8.57 -5.11 2.78
CA LEU A 46 10.00 -4.88 2.90
C LEU A 46 10.29 -4.02 4.14
N ALA A 47 11.52 -4.08 4.65
CA ALA A 47 11.93 -3.22 5.77
C ALA A 47 11.74 -1.72 5.45
N ALA A 48 11.98 -1.34 4.19
CA ALA A 48 11.72 0.02 3.69
C ALA A 48 10.23 0.39 3.72
N ASP A 49 9.34 -0.55 3.36
CA ASP A 49 7.89 -0.33 3.40
C ASP A 49 7.39 -0.13 4.84
N ARG A 50 7.95 -0.88 5.80
CA ARG A 50 7.65 -0.70 7.23
C ARG A 50 8.08 0.68 7.74
N LEU A 51 9.25 1.15 7.28
CA LEU A 51 9.77 2.47 7.64
C LEU A 51 8.87 3.58 7.05
N ALA A 52 8.51 3.46 5.76
CA ALA A 52 7.64 4.42 5.10
C ALA A 52 6.25 4.50 5.74
N GLU A 53 5.69 3.36 6.17
CA GLU A 53 4.41 3.33 6.89
C GLU A 53 4.51 3.99 8.26
N THR A 54 5.61 3.75 8.99
CA THR A 54 5.88 4.41 10.28
C THR A 54 6.00 5.93 10.13
N ASP A 55 6.69 6.39 9.08
CA ASP A 55 6.84 7.82 8.80
C ASP A 55 5.50 8.49 8.42
N ARG A 56 4.65 7.80 7.63
CA ARG A 56 3.30 8.28 7.32
C ARG A 56 2.46 8.41 8.58
N TYR A 57 2.52 7.42 9.46
CA TYR A 57 1.80 7.44 10.73
C TYR A 57 2.29 8.58 11.64
N ARG A 58 3.61 8.79 11.75
CA ARG A 58 4.17 9.91 12.51
C ARG A 58 3.69 11.26 11.99
N ARG A 59 3.78 11.50 10.68
CA ARG A 59 3.29 12.75 10.05
C ARG A 59 1.79 12.94 10.25
N HIS A 60 1.02 11.85 10.25
CA HIS A 60 -0.40 11.91 10.55
C HIS A 60 -0.65 12.34 11.99
N GLN A 61 0.07 11.77 12.96
CA GLN A 61 -0.03 12.17 14.37
C GLN A 61 0.38 13.64 14.58
N GLU A 62 1.45 14.09 13.93
CA GLU A 62 1.88 15.50 13.95
C GLU A 62 0.77 16.42 13.40
N ARG A 63 0.17 16.06 12.26
CA ARG A 63 -0.97 16.81 11.69
C ARG A 63 -2.17 16.83 12.63
N VAL A 64 -2.53 15.70 13.22
CA VAL A 64 -3.63 15.59 14.18
C VAL A 64 -3.36 16.46 15.41
N ARG A 65 -2.13 16.45 15.93
CA ARG A 65 -1.72 17.27 17.08
C ARG A 65 -1.79 18.77 16.80
N LEU A 66 -1.44 19.20 15.58
CA LEU A 66 -1.56 20.61 15.16
C LEU A 66 -3.01 21.04 14.97
N LEU A 67 -3.90 20.13 14.53
CA LEU A 67 -5.31 20.41 14.28
C LEU A 67 -6.18 20.28 15.54
N LEU A 68 -5.72 19.56 16.56
CA LEU A 68 -6.40 19.36 17.84
C LEU A 68 -5.60 19.97 19.01
N PRO A 69 -5.39 21.31 19.06
CA PRO A 69 -4.58 21.92 20.10
C PRO A 69 -5.15 21.77 21.53
N ASN A 70 -6.40 21.29 21.70
CA ASN A 70 -7.13 21.35 22.98
C ASN A 70 -7.79 20.04 23.47
N VAL A 71 -7.43 18.83 23.01
CA VAL A 71 -8.06 17.58 23.53
C VAL A 71 -7.28 16.96 24.70
N THR A 72 -6.44 17.73 25.39
CA THR A 72 -5.88 17.36 26.70
C THR A 72 -5.94 18.54 27.67
N SER A 73 -7.15 18.84 28.13
CA SER A 73 -7.39 19.15 29.54
C SER A 73 -8.89 18.99 29.83
N PRO A 74 -9.25 17.97 30.62
CA PRO A 74 -9.99 18.30 31.83
C PRO A 74 -9.45 17.52 33.04
N GLY A 75 -9.23 18.22 34.16
CA GLY A 75 -9.22 17.60 35.49
C GLY A 75 -7.92 17.70 36.28
N GLY A 76 -7.60 18.91 36.75
CA GLY A 76 -6.85 19.20 37.96
C GLY A 76 -7.53 20.35 38.69
#